data_AF-A0A8T6NHR7-F1
#
_entry.id   AF-A0A8T6NHR7-F1
#
_cell.length_a   1.000
_cell.length_b   1.000
_cell.length_c   1.000
_cell.angle_alpha   90.00
_cell.angle_beta   90.00
_cell.angle_gamma   90.00
#
_symmetry.space_group_name_H-M   'P 1'
#
loop_
_entity.id
_entity.type
_entity.pdbx_description
1 polymer ?
#
loop_
_entity_poly.entity_id
_entity_poly.type
_entity_poly.pdbx_seq_one_letter_code
_entity_poly.pdbx_strand_id
1 'polypeptide(L)'
;MIDTDPQDHDNDGIDDSEDDDDDGDGLDDRTEVEDGNPITDIYDHDNDGIYDCVDIDIDNDGLMNYADDMPRDHDNDGIDDALDNDDDNDGILDVDEQGGAWSFYRYDHDNDGLSDLIDTDDDNDGLSDWFEMHDGSDLTGQFDHDNDGIDDHLDDDDDGDGILDELENNPDVV
;
A
#
# COMPACT_ATOMS: atom_id res chain seq x y z
N MET A 1 3.88 18.03 -6.47
CA MET A 1 4.50 19.01 -7.41
C MET A 1 3.76 18.92 -8.75
N ILE A 2 4.17 19.57 -9.86
CA ILE A 2 3.61 19.17 -11.17
C ILE A 2 4.53 18.05 -11.62
N ASP A 3 4.00 16.84 -11.63
CA ASP A 3 4.58 15.65 -12.26
C ASP A 3 5.31 16.06 -13.56
N THR A 4 6.60 15.73 -13.59
CA THR A 4 7.53 16.17 -14.63
C THR A 4 7.62 15.18 -15.79
N ASP A 5 7.09 13.97 -15.65
CA ASP A 5 6.97 12.97 -16.69
C ASP A 5 5.61 12.25 -16.57
N PRO A 6 4.54 12.76 -17.21
CA PRO A 6 3.22 12.14 -17.17
C PRO A 6 3.14 10.83 -17.99
N GLN A 7 4.28 10.19 -18.23
CA GLN A 7 4.50 8.95 -18.98
C GLN A 7 5.71 8.20 -18.35
N ASP A 8 5.83 8.19 -17.03
CA ASP A 8 6.84 7.45 -16.25
C ASP A 8 6.10 7.03 -14.97
N HIS A 9 5.23 6.03 -15.10
CA HIS A 9 4.23 5.71 -14.07
C HIS A 9 4.91 5.14 -12.82
N ASP A 10 5.84 4.20 -12.95
CA ASP A 10 6.62 3.63 -11.83
C ASP A 10 7.78 4.52 -11.34
N ASN A 11 8.02 5.66 -12.01
CA ASN A 11 9.01 6.66 -11.62
C ASN A 11 10.45 6.09 -11.53
N ASP A 12 10.76 5.03 -12.29
CA ASP A 12 12.09 4.42 -12.35
C ASP A 12 13.09 5.25 -13.18
N GLY A 13 12.56 6.24 -13.92
CA GLY A 13 13.30 7.15 -14.79
C GLY A 13 13.40 6.72 -16.26
N ILE A 14 12.61 5.73 -16.67
CA ILE A 14 12.34 5.31 -18.04
C ILE A 14 10.92 5.82 -18.41
N ASP A 15 10.77 6.30 -19.64
CA ASP A 15 9.45 6.74 -20.11
C ASP A 15 8.64 5.48 -20.48
N ASP A 16 7.37 5.36 -20.08
CA ASP A 16 6.47 4.22 -20.37
C ASP A 16 6.58 3.73 -21.83
N SER A 17 6.79 4.66 -22.76
CA SER A 17 6.89 4.31 -24.17
C SER A 17 8.16 3.51 -24.54
N GLU A 18 9.15 3.53 -23.67
CA GLU A 18 10.41 2.79 -23.71
C GLU A 18 10.57 1.77 -22.56
N ASP A 19 9.66 1.78 -21.57
CA ASP A 19 9.54 0.78 -20.51
C ASP A 19 8.88 -0.51 -21.01
N ASP A 20 9.14 -1.62 -20.32
CA ASP A 20 8.38 -2.85 -20.46
C ASP A 20 7.62 -3.27 -19.20
N ASP A 21 7.62 -2.44 -18.16
CA ASP A 21 7.02 -2.65 -16.83
C ASP A 21 6.50 -1.30 -16.26
N ASP A 22 5.50 -0.70 -16.93
CA ASP A 22 5.06 0.69 -16.73
C ASP A 22 4.61 0.99 -15.28
N ASP A 23 4.06 0.02 -14.54
CA ASP A 23 3.64 0.20 -13.15
C ASP A 23 4.69 -0.26 -12.12
N GLY A 24 5.82 -0.80 -12.60
CA GLY A 24 6.94 -1.22 -11.79
C GLY A 24 6.64 -2.44 -10.94
N ASP A 25 5.55 -3.16 -11.25
CA ASP A 25 5.22 -4.33 -10.47
C ASP A 25 6.32 -5.39 -10.70
N GLY A 26 6.77 -5.66 -11.92
CA GLY A 26 7.74 -6.72 -12.25
C GLY A 26 7.20 -7.78 -13.21
N LEU A 27 6.00 -7.56 -13.73
CA LEU A 27 5.44 -8.20 -14.90
C LEU A 27 5.92 -7.46 -16.17
N ASP A 28 5.35 -7.79 -17.33
CA ASP A 28 5.70 -7.08 -18.57
C ASP A 28 4.36 -6.56 -19.10
N ASP A 29 4.26 -5.29 -19.49
CA ASP A 29 2.96 -4.66 -19.83
C ASP A 29 2.16 -5.49 -20.84
N ARG A 30 2.87 -6.18 -21.74
CA ARG A 30 2.22 -6.99 -22.77
C ARG A 30 1.59 -8.23 -22.19
N THR A 31 2.11 -8.77 -21.11
CA THR A 31 1.53 -9.90 -20.36
C THR A 31 0.23 -9.46 -19.71
N GLU A 32 0.26 -8.33 -19.03
CA GLU A 32 -0.84 -7.76 -18.25
C GLU A 32 -2.00 -7.33 -19.15
N VAL A 33 -1.69 -6.59 -20.22
CA VAL A 33 -2.69 -6.20 -21.22
C VAL A 33 -3.30 -7.41 -21.96
N GLU A 34 -2.60 -8.56 -22.02
CA GLU A 34 -3.06 -9.76 -22.74
C GLU A 34 -3.74 -10.82 -21.86
N ASP A 35 -3.48 -10.85 -20.56
CA ASP A 35 -3.98 -11.91 -19.67
C ASP A 35 -5.42 -11.65 -19.18
N GLY A 36 -5.85 -10.39 -19.17
CA GLY A 36 -7.15 -9.94 -18.70
C GLY A 36 -7.36 -10.14 -17.21
N ASN A 37 -6.28 -10.13 -16.43
CA ASN A 37 -6.26 -10.15 -14.99
C ASN A 37 -6.29 -8.70 -14.47
N PRO A 38 -7.35 -8.29 -13.75
CA PRO A 38 -7.46 -6.93 -13.24
C PRO A 38 -6.64 -6.68 -11.96
N ILE A 39 -5.79 -7.62 -11.55
CA ILE A 39 -4.90 -7.52 -10.35
C ILE A 39 -3.47 -7.16 -10.77
N THR A 40 -3.26 -7.05 -12.07
CA THR A 40 -1.96 -6.82 -12.70
C THR A 40 -2.26 -5.89 -13.86
N ASP A 41 -3.06 -4.84 -13.60
CA ASP A 41 -3.43 -3.87 -14.62
C ASP A 41 -2.53 -2.66 -14.40
N ILE A 42 -1.57 -2.46 -15.32
CA ILE A 42 -0.61 -1.33 -15.38
C ILE A 42 -1.17 0.09 -15.18
N TYR A 43 -2.49 0.24 -15.09
CA TYR A 43 -3.16 1.52 -14.90
C TYR A 43 -4.08 1.54 -13.67
N ASP A 44 -3.97 0.58 -12.75
CA ASP A 44 -4.81 0.38 -11.56
C ASP A 44 -3.92 -0.05 -10.37
N HIS A 45 -3.12 0.87 -9.83
CA HIS A 45 -1.99 0.57 -8.93
C HIS A 45 -2.40 -0.15 -7.63
N ASP A 46 -3.38 0.39 -6.90
CA ASP A 46 -4.03 -0.26 -5.74
C ASP A 46 -4.98 -1.41 -6.12
N ASN A 47 -5.17 -1.64 -7.42
CA ASN A 47 -6.08 -2.62 -8.00
C ASN A 47 -7.55 -2.49 -7.52
N ASP A 48 -8.01 -1.29 -7.16
CA ASP A 48 -9.39 -1.03 -6.68
C ASP A 48 -10.48 -1.12 -7.79
N GLY A 49 -10.04 -1.20 -9.05
CA GLY A 49 -10.87 -1.22 -10.25
C GLY A 49 -11.19 0.17 -10.81
N ILE A 50 -10.51 1.21 -10.34
CA ILE A 50 -10.56 2.60 -10.76
C ILE A 50 -9.17 3.00 -11.26
N TYR A 51 -9.05 3.04 -12.59
CA TYR A 51 -7.81 3.45 -13.23
C TYR A 51 -7.17 4.73 -12.64
N ASP A 52 -5.86 4.71 -12.38
CA ASP A 52 -5.02 5.79 -11.82
C ASP A 52 -5.34 7.17 -12.42
N CYS A 53 -5.59 7.19 -13.74
CA CYS A 53 -5.89 8.42 -14.47
C CYS A 53 -7.19 9.15 -14.01
N VAL A 54 -8.04 8.46 -13.25
CA VAL A 54 -9.26 8.98 -12.64
C VAL A 54 -9.35 8.70 -11.15
N ASP A 55 -8.44 7.90 -10.58
CA ASP A 55 -8.32 7.73 -9.15
C ASP A 55 -7.85 9.02 -8.46
N ILE A 56 -8.38 9.24 -7.27
CA ILE A 56 -8.04 10.35 -6.38
C ILE A 56 -7.15 9.93 -5.21
N ASP A 57 -6.88 8.62 -5.06
CA ASP A 57 -6.18 7.89 -4.00
C ASP A 57 -5.54 6.64 -4.65
N ILE A 58 -4.45 6.82 -5.41
CA ILE A 58 -3.93 5.77 -6.33
C ILE A 58 -3.40 4.54 -5.60
N ASP A 59 -2.97 4.72 -4.37
CA ASP A 59 -2.41 3.75 -3.43
C ASP A 59 -3.35 3.48 -2.25
N ASN A 60 -4.58 3.98 -2.26
CA ASN A 60 -5.60 3.71 -1.22
C ASN A 60 -5.13 3.89 0.26
N ASP A 61 -4.11 4.71 0.48
CA ASP A 61 -3.46 4.95 1.78
C ASP A 61 -4.22 5.97 2.68
N GLY A 62 -5.40 6.39 2.23
CA GLY A 62 -6.25 7.39 2.88
C GLY A 62 -5.84 8.85 2.64
N LEU A 63 -4.74 9.12 1.92
CA LEU A 63 -4.23 10.44 1.57
C LEU A 63 -4.38 10.75 0.08
N MET A 64 -5.51 11.38 -0.27
CA MET A 64 -5.77 11.82 -1.65
C MET A 64 -4.54 12.41 -2.38
N ASN A 65 -4.22 11.90 -3.58
CA ASN A 65 -3.08 12.21 -4.48
C ASN A 65 -2.62 13.69 -4.59
N TYR A 66 -3.49 14.66 -4.28
CA TYR A 66 -3.12 16.09 -4.30
C TYR A 66 -2.46 16.59 -3.01
N ALA A 67 -2.65 15.84 -1.93
CA ALA A 67 -2.21 16.10 -0.57
C ALA A 67 -1.10 15.14 -0.15
N ASP A 68 -1.01 14.00 -0.80
CA ASP A 68 0.08 13.05 -0.66
C ASP A 68 1.33 13.48 -1.50
N ASP A 69 2.50 13.22 -0.92
CA ASP A 69 3.82 13.49 -1.47
C ASP A 69 4.40 12.26 -2.22
N MET A 70 3.88 11.05 -2.00
CA MET A 70 4.28 9.74 -2.59
C MET A 70 3.02 8.90 -2.92
N PRO A 71 2.35 9.09 -4.08
CA PRO A 71 1.02 8.51 -4.34
C PRO A 71 1.07 7.04 -4.82
N ARG A 72 2.11 6.35 -4.38
CA ARG A 72 2.55 4.99 -4.75
C ARG A 72 3.38 4.44 -3.58
N ASP A 73 2.90 4.63 -2.36
CA ASP A 73 3.58 4.32 -1.09
C ASP A 73 2.49 3.84 -0.12
N HIS A 74 1.98 2.61 -0.35
CA HIS A 74 0.75 2.10 0.26
C HIS A 74 0.79 2.14 1.79
N ASP A 75 1.95 1.81 2.38
CA ASP A 75 2.21 1.79 3.82
C ASP A 75 2.81 3.09 4.38
N ASN A 76 3.00 4.10 3.54
CA ASN A 76 3.56 5.41 3.88
C ASN A 76 4.98 5.38 4.49
N ASP A 77 5.81 4.37 4.18
CA ASP A 77 7.18 4.25 4.71
C ASP A 77 8.19 5.21 4.03
N GLY A 78 7.80 5.79 2.90
CA GLY A 78 8.59 6.70 2.09
C GLY A 78 9.45 6.01 1.03
N ILE A 79 9.14 4.76 0.71
CA ILE A 79 9.66 3.98 -0.41
C ILE A 79 8.48 3.74 -1.36
N ASP A 80 8.74 3.92 -2.65
CA ASP A 80 7.72 3.65 -3.67
C ASP A 80 7.46 2.14 -3.72
N ASP A 81 6.20 1.68 -3.81
CA ASP A 81 5.81 0.25 -3.89
C ASP A 81 6.68 -0.53 -4.90
N ALA A 82 7.03 0.08 -6.04
CA ALA A 82 7.88 -0.57 -7.06
C ALA A 82 9.32 -0.88 -6.58
N LEU A 83 9.76 -0.21 -5.51
CA LEU A 83 11.08 -0.35 -4.88
C LEU A 83 11.02 -0.94 -3.48
N ASP A 84 9.84 -0.97 -2.86
CA ASP A 84 9.60 -1.73 -1.66
C ASP A 84 9.51 -3.23 -1.97
N ASN A 85 9.43 -4.01 -0.92
CA ASN A 85 9.50 -5.44 -0.89
C ASN A 85 8.53 -6.01 0.15
N ASP A 86 7.73 -5.13 0.76
CA ASP A 86 6.82 -5.32 1.90
C ASP A 86 5.83 -4.14 1.88
N ASP A 87 5.02 -4.03 0.81
CA ASP A 87 4.25 -2.82 0.47
C ASP A 87 3.18 -2.42 1.51
N ASP A 88 2.81 -3.31 2.42
CA ASP A 88 1.90 -3.07 3.55
C ASP A 88 2.60 -3.15 4.91
N ASN A 89 3.92 -3.28 4.94
CA ASN A 89 4.75 -3.39 6.15
C ASN A 89 4.26 -4.39 7.23
N ASP A 90 3.52 -5.43 6.82
CA ASP A 90 2.96 -6.47 7.70
C ASP A 90 4.02 -7.50 8.18
N GLY A 91 5.26 -7.35 7.69
CA GLY A 91 6.41 -8.21 7.98
C GLY A 91 6.51 -9.47 7.10
N ILE A 92 5.67 -9.60 6.08
CA ILE A 92 5.61 -10.66 5.08
C ILE A 92 5.85 -10.08 3.69
N LEU A 93 7.12 -10.08 3.28
CA LEU A 93 7.52 -9.67 1.92
C LEU A 93 6.52 -10.06 0.81
N ASP A 94 6.20 -9.15 -0.11
CA ASP A 94 5.18 -9.34 -1.18
C ASP A 94 5.39 -10.67 -1.93
N VAL A 95 6.65 -11.07 -2.13
CA VAL A 95 6.98 -12.33 -2.82
C VAL A 95 6.57 -13.61 -2.07
N ASP A 96 6.50 -13.55 -0.75
CA ASP A 96 6.20 -14.65 0.18
C ASP A 96 4.73 -14.66 0.64
N GLU A 97 4.01 -13.61 0.33
CA GLU A 97 2.59 -13.44 0.58
C GLU A 97 1.63 -14.40 -0.14
N GLN A 98 0.35 -14.32 0.23
CA GLN A 98 -0.68 -15.12 -0.38
C GLN A 98 -0.98 -14.71 -1.83
N GLY A 99 -0.27 -15.35 -2.76
CA GLY A 99 -0.41 -15.08 -4.19
C GLY A 99 0.90 -14.57 -4.80
N GLY A 100 1.86 -14.20 -3.95
CA GLY A 100 3.11 -13.54 -4.31
C GLY A 100 2.87 -12.06 -4.65
N ALA A 101 3.93 -11.39 -5.11
CA ALA A 101 4.02 -9.93 -5.29
C ALA A 101 2.99 -9.26 -6.22
N TRP A 102 2.09 -10.04 -6.81
CA TRP A 102 1.06 -9.62 -7.76
C TRP A 102 -0.36 -9.80 -7.20
N SER A 103 -0.46 -9.93 -5.89
CA SER A 103 -1.69 -10.29 -5.22
C SER A 103 -2.09 -9.14 -4.34
N PHE A 104 -3.39 -8.89 -4.23
CA PHE A 104 -3.97 -7.93 -3.29
C PHE A 104 -3.57 -8.13 -1.82
N TYR A 105 -2.89 -9.24 -1.51
CA TYR A 105 -2.47 -9.48 -0.14
C TYR A 105 -1.31 -8.57 0.24
N ARG A 106 -0.56 -7.98 -0.71
CA ARG A 106 0.54 -7.03 -0.44
C ARG A 106 0.10 -5.68 0.10
N TYR A 107 -1.19 -5.62 0.39
CA TYR A 107 -2.04 -4.51 0.73
C TYR A 107 -3.07 -5.10 1.74
N ASP A 108 -2.61 -5.88 2.72
CA ASP A 108 -3.38 -6.57 3.80
C ASP A 108 -2.67 -6.26 5.14
N HIS A 109 -2.63 -4.97 5.50
CA HIS A 109 -1.79 -4.39 6.55
C HIS A 109 -1.94 -5.07 7.93
N ASP A 110 -3.15 -5.52 8.28
CA ASP A 110 -3.44 -6.23 9.54
C ASP A 110 -3.38 -7.76 9.48
N ASN A 111 -3.00 -8.32 8.33
CA ASN A 111 -2.88 -9.76 8.12
C ASN A 111 -4.19 -10.56 8.36
N ASP A 112 -5.37 -9.95 8.28
CA ASP A 112 -6.67 -10.62 8.54
C ASP A 112 -7.14 -11.49 7.35
N GLY A 113 -6.56 -11.24 6.18
CA GLY A 113 -6.88 -11.91 4.93
C GLY A 113 -7.89 -11.17 4.07
N LEU A 114 -8.15 -9.90 4.38
CA LEU A 114 -8.93 -8.94 3.63
C LEU A 114 -7.99 -7.79 3.26
N SER A 115 -7.65 -7.70 1.97
CA SER A 115 -6.90 -6.55 1.49
C SER A 115 -7.55 -5.22 1.90
N ASP A 116 -6.77 -4.21 2.22
CA ASP A 116 -7.13 -2.86 2.67
C ASP A 116 -8.20 -2.23 1.74
N LEU A 117 -8.13 -2.54 0.45
CA LEU A 117 -9.17 -2.21 -0.54
C LEU A 117 -10.62 -2.56 -0.12
N ILE A 118 -10.81 -3.69 0.55
CA ILE A 118 -12.11 -4.22 0.96
C ILE A 118 -12.29 -4.33 2.47
N ASP A 119 -11.22 -4.21 3.23
CA ASP A 119 -11.33 -3.99 4.66
C ASP A 119 -11.84 -2.57 4.93
N THR A 120 -12.18 -2.33 6.18
CA THR A 120 -12.80 -1.11 6.67
C THR A 120 -12.18 -0.70 8.00
N ASP A 121 -11.08 -1.34 8.38
CA ASP A 121 -10.38 -1.31 9.67
C ASP A 121 -8.96 -1.89 9.43
N ASP A 122 -8.17 -1.24 8.57
CA ASP A 122 -6.94 -1.79 7.97
C ASP A 122 -5.82 -2.10 8.98
N ASP A 123 -5.86 -1.53 10.18
CA ASP A 123 -4.97 -1.84 11.31
C ASP A 123 -5.68 -2.58 12.46
N ASN A 124 -6.89 -3.09 12.23
CA ASN A 124 -7.68 -3.88 13.18
C ASN A 124 -7.80 -3.31 14.62
N ASP A 125 -7.63 -1.99 14.80
CA ASP A 125 -7.60 -1.34 16.11
C ASP A 125 -9.02 -1.20 16.72
N GLY A 126 -10.04 -1.41 15.88
CA GLY A 126 -11.47 -1.37 16.17
C GLY A 126 -12.14 -0.02 15.91
N LEU A 127 -11.46 0.90 15.25
CA LEU A 127 -12.00 2.08 14.60
C LEU A 127 -12.39 1.70 13.18
N SER A 128 -12.10 2.51 12.18
CA SER A 128 -12.47 2.20 10.80
C SER A 128 -11.89 3.31 9.96
N ASP A 129 -11.30 3.01 8.82
CA ASP A 129 -10.46 3.98 8.07
C ASP A 129 -11.24 5.26 7.75
N TRP A 130 -12.54 5.14 7.45
CA TRP A 130 -13.41 6.30 7.25
C TRP A 130 -13.47 7.24 8.47
N PHE A 131 -13.48 6.67 9.67
CA PHE A 131 -13.43 7.41 10.92
C PHE A 131 -12.06 8.05 11.12
N GLU A 132 -10.97 7.31 11.02
CA GLU A 132 -9.59 7.80 11.19
C GLU A 132 -9.28 8.97 10.26
N MET A 133 -9.58 8.81 8.97
CA MET A 133 -9.39 9.85 7.96
C MET A 133 -10.20 11.15 8.22
N HIS A 134 -11.15 11.14 9.16
CA HIS A 134 -12.09 12.25 9.38
C HIS A 134 -12.22 12.74 10.81
N ASP A 135 -11.61 12.07 11.78
CA ASP A 135 -11.73 12.45 13.18
C ASP A 135 -10.81 13.66 13.53
N GLY A 136 -9.74 13.82 12.76
CA GLY A 136 -8.73 14.88 12.89
C GLY A 136 -7.81 14.69 14.10
N SER A 137 -7.56 13.45 14.51
CA SER A 137 -6.66 13.04 15.57
C SER A 137 -5.39 12.44 14.95
N ASP A 138 -4.23 12.89 15.43
CA ASP A 138 -2.93 12.31 15.07
C ASP A 138 -2.61 11.09 15.98
N LEU A 139 -3.62 10.36 16.46
CA LEU A 139 -3.50 9.23 17.40
C LEU A 139 -4.31 8.00 16.94
N THR A 140 -4.83 8.07 15.72
CA THR A 140 -5.75 7.12 15.12
C THR A 140 -5.46 7.22 13.63
N GLY A 141 -4.26 6.78 13.25
CA GLY A 141 -3.89 6.58 11.84
C GLY A 141 -4.71 5.44 11.24
N GLN A 142 -4.63 5.23 9.93
CA GLN A 142 -5.16 4.01 9.29
C GLN A 142 -4.21 2.81 9.51
N PHE A 143 -2.98 3.10 9.91
CA PHE A 143 -1.86 2.19 10.11
C PHE A 143 -1.21 2.51 11.49
N ASP A 144 -2.02 2.51 12.57
CA ASP A 144 -1.64 2.83 13.97
C ASP A 144 -2.35 1.86 14.94
N HIS A 145 -1.92 0.59 14.90
CA HIS A 145 -2.56 -0.57 15.56
C HIS A 145 -2.87 -0.33 17.07
N ASP A 146 -2.02 0.39 17.80
CA ASP A 146 -2.21 0.66 19.24
C ASP A 146 -2.75 2.07 19.58
N ASN A 147 -3.01 2.91 18.57
CA ASN A 147 -3.52 4.28 18.68
C ASN A 147 -2.61 5.21 19.51
N ASP A 148 -1.29 5.10 19.39
CA ASP A 148 -0.35 5.97 20.08
C ASP A 148 0.10 7.20 19.26
N GLY A 149 -0.23 7.20 17.97
CA GLY A 149 0.09 8.25 17.01
C GLY A 149 1.49 8.13 16.40
N ILE A 150 2.03 6.92 16.38
CA ILE A 150 3.21 6.51 15.62
C ILE A 150 2.71 5.49 14.60
N ASP A 151 2.95 5.74 13.32
CA ASP A 151 2.58 4.79 12.27
C ASP A 151 3.34 3.48 12.47
N ASP A 152 2.70 2.33 12.19
CA ASP A 152 3.21 0.99 12.53
C ASP A 152 4.65 0.76 12.02
N HIS A 153 4.96 1.17 10.78
CA HIS A 153 6.30 1.05 10.20
C HIS A 153 7.41 1.84 10.94
N LEU A 154 7.03 2.76 11.85
CA LEU A 154 7.91 3.56 12.70
C LEU A 154 7.86 3.16 14.19
N ASP A 155 6.91 2.33 14.59
CA ASP A 155 6.84 1.78 15.94
C ASP A 155 7.80 0.57 16.07
N ASP A 156 8.30 0.33 17.29
CA ASP A 156 9.07 -0.88 17.61
C ASP A 156 8.20 -1.89 18.43
N ASP A 157 6.93 -1.58 18.73
CA ASP A 157 5.93 -2.32 19.54
C ASP A 157 4.51 -1.91 19.08
N ASP A 158 4.22 -2.08 17.78
CA ASP A 158 3.03 -1.56 17.06
C ASP A 158 1.67 -2.00 17.65
N ASP A 159 1.56 -3.20 18.19
CA ASP A 159 0.33 -3.69 18.87
C ASP A 159 0.23 -3.28 20.35
N GLY A 160 1.27 -2.65 20.89
CA GLY A 160 1.37 -2.18 22.27
C GLY A 160 1.29 -3.28 23.34
N ASP A 161 1.59 -4.54 23.03
CA ASP A 161 1.54 -5.66 23.99
C ASP A 161 2.75 -5.68 24.96
N GLY A 162 3.83 -4.98 24.58
CA GLY A 162 5.08 -4.86 25.33
C GLY A 162 6.18 -5.84 24.91
N ILE A 163 6.05 -6.47 23.75
CA ILE A 163 7.04 -7.31 23.08
C ILE A 163 7.37 -6.67 21.74
N LEU A 164 8.63 -6.24 21.60
CA LEU A 164 9.09 -5.61 20.35
C LEU A 164 8.86 -6.49 19.11
N ASP A 165 8.49 -5.87 17.99
CA ASP A 165 8.15 -6.48 16.70
C ASP A 165 9.27 -7.40 16.19
N GLU A 166 10.53 -7.03 16.44
CA GLU A 166 11.70 -7.87 16.08
C GLU A 166 11.71 -9.25 16.79
N LEU A 167 10.87 -9.44 17.81
CA LEU A 167 10.70 -10.66 18.60
C LEU A 167 9.35 -11.35 18.35
N GLU A 168 8.47 -10.71 17.60
CA GLU A 168 7.13 -11.15 17.22
C GLU A 168 7.18 -12.22 16.11
N ASN A 169 6.05 -12.89 15.87
CA ASN A 169 5.85 -13.60 14.59
C ASN A 169 4.70 -13.01 13.77
N ASN A 170 3.96 -12.06 14.35
CA ASN A 170 2.89 -11.28 13.76
C ASN A 170 2.84 -10.04 14.65
N PRO A 171 3.47 -8.94 14.25
CA PRO A 171 3.59 -7.78 15.11
C PRO A 171 2.21 -7.16 15.40
N ASP A 172 1.32 -7.20 14.42
CA ASP A 172 -0.08 -6.72 14.41
C ASP A 172 -1.10 -7.42 15.37
N VAL A 173 -0.69 -8.43 16.16
CA VAL A 173 -1.67 -9.29 16.89
C VAL A 173 -1.55 -9.23 18.42
N VAL A 174 -2.52 -8.54 19.02
CA VAL A 174 -2.75 -8.42 20.49
C VAL A 174 -3.13 -9.71 21.24
#